data_AF-C7RR51-F1
#
_entry.id   AF-C7RR51-F1
#
_cell.length_a   1.000
_cell.length_b   1.000
_cell.length_c   1.000
_cell.angle_alpha   90.00
_cell.angle_beta   90.00
_cell.angle_gamma   90.00
#
_symmetry.space_group_name_H-M   'P 1'
#
loop_
_entity.id
_entity.type
_entity.pdbx_description
1 polymer ?
#
loop_
_entity_poly.entity_id
_entity_poly.type
_entity_poly.pdbx_seq_one_letter_code
_entity_poly.pdbx_strand_id
1 'polypeptide(L)'
;MATTAKPASTPRAKAPASQGSKAAAAAAGSEPYLRFHHSLDLRARTDAVLAALEESPDDAGHGAALANLVAELTGAGMDYYFLRPLRLAQVGFVAEQSARLGMSGAVKLISSVSRKFIVRMDREQLLAVATHIRALAR
;
A
#
# COMPACT_ATOMS: atom_id res chain seq x y z
N MET A 1 -35.45 -33.22 58.84
CA MET A 1 -35.90 -34.37 58.02
C MET A 1 -36.07 -33.88 56.59
N ALA A 2 -35.28 -34.45 55.69
CA ALA A 2 -35.13 -34.07 54.30
C ALA A 2 -36.33 -34.51 53.44
N THR A 3 -36.64 -33.77 52.37
CA THR A 3 -36.86 -34.35 51.04
C THR A 3 -36.54 -33.33 49.96
N THR A 4 -35.76 -33.79 48.99
CA THR A 4 -35.23 -33.14 47.79
C THR A 4 -36.21 -33.19 46.62
N ALA A 5 -36.21 -32.19 45.73
CA ALA A 5 -36.71 -32.35 44.36
C ALA A 5 -36.08 -31.35 43.36
N LYS A 6 -35.04 -31.85 42.66
CA LYS A 6 -34.75 -31.77 41.20
C LYS A 6 -34.69 -30.40 40.47
N PRO A 7 -33.53 -30.01 39.90
CA PRO A 7 -33.48 -28.94 38.91
C PRO A 7 -33.89 -29.45 37.52
N ALA A 8 -34.75 -28.70 36.84
CA ALA A 8 -35.15 -28.92 35.45
C ALA A 8 -34.06 -28.43 34.50
N SER A 9 -33.69 -29.27 33.55
CA SER A 9 -32.75 -29.01 32.46
C SER A 9 -33.41 -28.21 31.34
N THR A 10 -32.89 -27.02 31.04
CA THR A 10 -33.31 -26.20 29.89
C THR A 10 -32.34 -26.36 28.71
N PRO A 11 -32.80 -26.38 27.44
CA PRO A 11 -32.02 -26.90 26.32
C PRO A 11 -30.88 -25.98 25.86
N ARG A 12 -29.78 -26.61 25.47
CA ARG A 12 -28.61 -26.03 24.81
C ARG A 12 -29.02 -25.23 23.56
N ALA A 13 -28.88 -23.92 23.63
CA ALA A 13 -29.00 -23.05 22.46
C ALA A 13 -28.01 -23.48 21.38
N LYS A 14 -28.53 -23.67 20.17
CA LYS A 14 -27.81 -24.08 18.96
C LYS A 14 -26.84 -22.96 18.59
N ALA A 15 -25.54 -23.23 18.64
CA ALA A 15 -24.52 -22.28 18.19
C ALA A 15 -24.79 -21.87 16.73
N PRO A 16 -24.68 -20.58 16.36
CA PRO A 16 -24.84 -20.17 14.98
C PRO A 16 -23.74 -20.83 14.14
N ALA A 17 -24.18 -21.45 13.04
CA ALA A 17 -23.33 -22.14 12.09
C ALA A 17 -22.22 -21.22 11.57
N SER A 18 -21.03 -21.80 11.41
CA SER A 18 -19.79 -21.17 10.97
C SER A 18 -19.93 -20.50 9.60
N GLN A 19 -20.32 -19.22 9.58
CA GLN A 19 -20.17 -18.37 8.40
C GLN A 19 -18.70 -18.09 8.04
N GLY A 20 -17.75 -18.38 8.96
CA GLY A 20 -16.32 -18.20 8.73
C GLY A 20 -15.73 -19.08 7.62
N SER A 21 -16.33 -20.22 7.30
CA SER A 21 -15.74 -21.16 6.33
C SER A 21 -15.85 -20.67 4.88
N LYS A 22 -16.90 -19.91 4.53
CA LYS A 22 -17.08 -19.41 3.15
C LYS A 22 -16.24 -18.15 2.87
N ALA A 23 -16.03 -17.30 3.86
CA ALA A 23 -15.14 -16.14 3.76
C ALA A 23 -13.66 -16.55 3.71
N ALA A 24 -13.26 -17.59 4.46
CA ALA A 24 -11.90 -18.11 4.44
C ALA A 24 -11.53 -18.79 3.11
N ALA A 25 -12.47 -19.45 2.44
CA ALA A 25 -12.24 -20.08 1.14
C ALA A 25 -12.11 -19.05 -0.01
N ALA A 26 -12.79 -17.91 0.09
CA ALA A 26 -12.61 -16.78 -0.84
C ALA A 26 -11.30 -16.01 -0.58
N ALA A 27 -10.82 -16.00 0.66
CA ALA A 27 -9.57 -15.36 1.06
C ALA A 27 -8.31 -16.17 0.71
N ALA A 28 -8.45 -17.44 0.30
CA ALA A 28 -7.32 -18.32 -0.03
C ALA A 28 -6.53 -17.89 -1.29
N GLY A 29 -7.01 -16.87 -2.03
CA GLY A 29 -6.35 -16.31 -3.22
C GLY A 29 -5.97 -14.83 -3.11
N SER A 30 -6.22 -14.16 -1.99
CA SER A 30 -5.94 -12.73 -1.82
C SER A 30 -5.26 -12.47 -0.49
N GLU A 31 -3.94 -12.24 -0.53
CA GLU A 31 -3.21 -11.73 0.63
C GLU A 31 -3.86 -10.41 1.10
N PRO A 32 -4.02 -10.21 2.42
CA PRO A 32 -4.56 -8.96 2.94
C PRO A 32 -3.63 -7.81 2.55
N TYR A 33 -4.21 -6.71 2.06
CA TYR A 33 -3.44 -5.54 1.66
C TYR A 33 -4.01 -4.26 2.27
N LEU A 34 -3.10 -3.31 2.51
CA LEU A 34 -3.44 -1.93 2.86
C LEU A 34 -2.82 -1.02 1.80
N ARG A 35 -3.65 -0.21 1.13
CA ARG A 35 -3.23 0.70 0.06
C ARG A 35 -3.45 2.14 0.49
N PHE A 36 -2.72 3.05 -0.15
CA PHE A 36 -2.92 4.49 0.00
C PHE A 36 -3.59 5.06 -1.25
N HIS A 37 -4.35 6.14 -1.07
CA HIS A 37 -4.87 6.92 -2.20
C HIS A 37 -3.86 8.01 -2.59
N HIS A 38 -3.68 8.19 -3.89
CA HIS A 38 -2.89 9.28 -4.47
C HIS A 38 -3.73 10.14 -5.43
N SER A 39 -3.16 11.24 -5.93
CA SER A 39 -3.87 12.14 -6.84
C SER A 39 -4.16 11.49 -8.20
N LEU A 40 -5.20 11.97 -8.89
CA LEU A 40 -5.51 11.59 -10.28
C LEU A 40 -4.38 11.97 -11.23
N ASP A 41 -3.71 13.08 -10.95
CA ASP A 41 -2.54 13.55 -11.69
C ASP A 41 -1.35 12.56 -11.56
N LEU A 42 -1.07 12.06 -10.34
CA LEU A 42 -0.07 11.01 -10.15
C LEU A 42 -0.52 9.70 -10.80
N ARG A 43 -1.83 9.39 -10.82
CA ARG A 43 -2.36 8.23 -11.54
C ARG A 43 -2.07 8.32 -13.03
N ALA A 44 -2.39 9.46 -13.65
CA ALA A 44 -2.16 9.69 -15.07
C ALA A 44 -0.67 9.60 -15.43
N ARG A 45 0.22 10.20 -14.62
CA ARG A 45 1.68 10.05 -14.80
C ARG A 45 2.15 8.61 -14.67
N THR A 46 1.63 7.88 -13.69
CA THR A 46 1.92 6.45 -13.50
C THR A 46 1.56 5.68 -14.77
N ASP A 47 0.33 5.83 -15.26
CA ASP A 47 -0.13 5.10 -16.44
C ASP A 47 0.68 5.47 -17.69
N ALA A 48 1.03 6.75 -17.87
CA ALA A 48 1.82 7.23 -19.00
C ALA A 48 3.25 6.68 -19.02
N VAL A 49 3.96 6.73 -17.89
CA VAL A 49 5.34 6.21 -17.79
C VAL A 49 5.37 4.69 -18.04
N LEU A 50 4.42 3.96 -17.45
CA LEU A 50 4.35 2.51 -17.63
C LEU A 50 3.99 2.13 -19.07
N ALA A 51 3.01 2.82 -19.68
CA ALA A 51 2.65 2.58 -21.08
C ALA A 51 3.80 2.88 -22.04
N ALA A 52 4.51 4.00 -21.85
CA ALA A 52 5.65 4.35 -22.70
C ALA A 52 6.77 3.29 -22.62
N LEU A 53 7.08 2.80 -21.41
CA LEU A 53 8.06 1.74 -21.20
C LEU A 53 7.61 0.40 -21.80
N GLU A 54 6.33 0.08 -21.76
CA GLU A 54 5.79 -1.15 -22.38
C GLU A 54 5.79 -1.07 -23.91
N GLU A 55 5.52 0.11 -24.48
CA GLU A 55 5.44 0.34 -25.92
C GLU A 55 6.82 0.42 -26.59
N SER A 56 7.81 1.06 -25.95
CA SER A 56 9.14 1.25 -26.53
C SER A 56 10.27 0.97 -25.52
N PRO A 57 10.43 -0.28 -25.05
CA PRO A 57 11.24 -0.57 -23.88
C PRO A 57 12.74 -0.25 -23.97
N ASP A 58 13.25 0.00 -25.19
CA ASP A 58 14.66 0.27 -25.47
C ASP A 58 15.02 1.78 -25.42
N ASP A 59 14.08 2.69 -25.11
CA ASP A 59 14.39 4.11 -24.95
C ASP A 59 15.24 4.34 -23.67
N ALA A 60 16.40 4.99 -23.86
CA ALA A 60 17.35 5.34 -22.81
C ALA A 60 16.76 6.20 -21.67
N GLY A 61 15.62 6.86 -21.90
CA GLY A 61 14.95 7.70 -20.89
C GLY A 61 14.16 6.92 -19.82
N HIS A 62 13.83 5.65 -20.06
CA HIS A 62 12.87 4.94 -19.22
C HIS A 62 13.34 4.71 -17.78
N GLY A 63 14.62 4.37 -17.57
CA GLY A 63 15.15 4.19 -16.22
C GLY A 63 15.03 5.46 -15.37
N ALA A 64 15.27 6.64 -15.97
CA ALA A 64 15.12 7.91 -15.28
C ALA A 64 13.64 8.25 -15.02
N ALA A 65 12.76 8.01 -15.98
CA ALA A 65 11.32 8.23 -15.84
C ALA A 65 10.69 7.33 -14.76
N LEU A 66 11.05 6.04 -14.75
CA LEU A 66 10.58 5.10 -13.74
C LEU A 66 11.11 5.43 -12.34
N ALA A 67 12.38 5.84 -12.23
CA ALA A 67 12.95 6.30 -10.97
C ALA A 67 12.24 7.56 -10.43
N ASN A 68 11.89 8.51 -11.30
CA ASN A 68 11.10 9.69 -10.94
C ASN A 68 9.72 9.28 -10.40
N LEU A 69 9.04 8.39 -11.12
CA LEU A 69 7.73 7.88 -10.74
C LEU A 69 7.75 7.21 -9.36
N VAL A 70 8.72 6.33 -9.11
CA VAL A 70 8.89 5.66 -7.80
C VAL A 70 9.11 6.67 -6.68
N ALA A 71 9.87 7.74 -6.92
CA ALA A 71 10.09 8.82 -5.96
C ALA A 71 8.77 9.57 -5.63
N GLU A 72 7.97 9.90 -6.65
CA GLU A 72 6.66 10.54 -6.45
C GLU A 72 5.69 9.63 -5.67
N LEU A 73 5.61 8.35 -6.03
CA LEU A 73 4.78 7.37 -5.32
C LEU A 73 5.21 7.20 -3.86
N THR A 74 6.52 7.14 -3.59
CA THR A 74 7.07 7.06 -2.24
C THR A 74 6.69 8.29 -1.42
N GLY A 75 6.84 9.49 -2.00
CA GLY A 75 6.43 10.74 -1.35
C GLY A 75 4.95 10.76 -1.01
N ALA A 76 4.09 10.34 -1.96
CA ALA A 76 2.65 10.26 -1.75
C ALA A 76 2.26 9.24 -0.65
N GLY A 77 2.89 8.07 -0.64
CA GLY A 77 2.67 7.05 0.39
C GLY A 77 3.09 7.54 1.78
N MET A 78 4.21 8.26 1.88
CA MET A 78 4.67 8.84 3.13
C MET A 78 3.78 9.98 3.63
N ASP A 79 3.26 10.84 2.75
CA ASP A 79 2.25 11.82 3.19
C ASP A 79 1.00 11.11 3.71
N TYR A 80 0.54 10.06 3.01
CA TYR A 80 -0.68 9.35 3.36
C TYR A 80 -0.59 8.60 4.70
N TYR A 81 0.50 7.88 4.96
CA TYR A 81 0.64 7.05 6.15
C TYR A 81 1.30 7.76 7.34
N PHE A 82 1.96 8.89 7.13
CA PHE A 82 2.66 9.59 8.21
C PHE A 82 2.10 10.99 8.43
N LEU A 83 2.20 11.88 7.43
CA LEU A 83 1.83 13.29 7.62
C LEU A 83 0.33 13.50 7.81
N ARG A 84 -0.51 12.79 7.05
CA ARG A 84 -1.97 12.88 7.17
C ARG A 84 -2.46 12.40 8.55
N PRO A 85 -2.01 11.26 9.10
CA PRO A 85 -2.32 10.88 10.47
C PRO A 85 -1.91 11.91 11.52
N LEU A 86 -0.75 12.56 11.37
CA LEU A 86 -0.34 13.64 12.29
C LEU A 86 -1.31 14.83 12.24
N ARG A 87 -1.80 15.21 11.05
CA ARG A 87 -2.84 16.24 10.90
C ARG A 87 -4.15 15.83 11.56
N LEU A 88 -4.58 14.58 11.36
CA LEU A 88 -5.79 14.03 11.98
C LEU A 88 -5.69 13.97 13.50
N ALA A 89 -4.50 13.67 14.03
CA ALA A 89 -4.20 13.65 15.45
C ALA A 89 -3.98 15.05 16.05
N GLN A 90 -4.03 16.11 15.24
CA GLN A 90 -3.88 17.51 15.67
C GLN A 90 -2.64 17.75 16.54
N VAL A 91 -1.49 17.18 16.14
CA VAL A 91 -0.23 17.25 16.91
C VAL A 91 0.35 18.67 17.07
N GLY A 92 -0.27 19.67 16.46
CA GLY A 92 0.14 21.07 16.49
C GLY A 92 1.07 21.45 15.34
N PHE A 93 1.09 22.74 15.01
CA PHE A 93 1.79 23.27 13.83
C PHE A 93 3.29 22.98 13.85
N VAL A 94 3.96 23.19 14.99
CA VAL A 94 5.42 23.00 15.11
C VAL A 94 5.78 21.53 14.87
N ALA A 95 5.07 20.59 15.50
CA ALA A 95 5.30 19.17 15.31
C ALA A 95 5.03 18.74 13.86
N GLU A 96 3.98 19.25 13.22
CA GLU A 96 3.70 18.97 11.81
C GLU A 96 4.82 19.49 10.89
N GLN A 97 5.32 20.71 11.10
CA GLN A 97 6.40 21.26 10.29
C GLN A 97 7.71 20.49 10.49
N SER A 98 8.05 20.14 11.73
CA SER A 98 9.20 19.28 12.03
C SER A 98 9.09 17.92 11.34
N ALA A 99 7.91 17.30 11.39
CA ALA A 99 7.64 16.04 10.71
C ALA A 99 7.76 16.15 9.19
N ARG A 100 7.21 17.22 8.57
CA ARG A 100 7.35 17.50 7.14
C ARG A 100 8.82 17.64 6.72
N LEU A 101 9.61 18.37 7.50
CA LEU A 101 11.03 18.56 7.22
C LEU A 101 11.79 17.23 7.29
N GLY A 102 11.62 16.47 8.39
CA GLY A 102 12.24 15.16 8.56
C GLY A 102 11.85 14.19 7.44
N MET A 103 10.57 14.14 7.09
CA MET A 103 10.08 13.31 5.99
C MET A 103 10.65 13.72 4.64
N SER A 104 10.80 15.01 4.37
CA SER A 104 11.40 15.47 3.11
C SER A 104 12.84 14.97 2.95
N GLY A 105 13.60 14.89 4.05
CA GLY A 105 14.94 14.31 4.08
C GLY A 105 14.92 12.80 3.82
N ALA A 106 14.05 12.08 4.52
CA ALA A 106 13.90 10.63 4.36
C ALA A 106 13.48 10.24 2.92
N VAL A 107 12.48 10.92 2.36
CA VAL A 107 12.02 10.69 0.97
C VAL A 107 13.16 10.96 -0.02
N LYS A 108 13.95 12.01 0.16
CA LYS A 108 15.12 12.29 -0.70
C LYS A 108 16.16 11.17 -0.64
N LEU A 109 16.48 10.67 0.56
CA LEU A 109 17.44 9.58 0.73
C LEU A 109 16.94 8.30 0.05
N ILE A 110 15.69 7.91 0.31
CA ILE A 110 15.07 6.72 -0.32
C ILE A 110 15.07 6.88 -1.84
N SER A 111 14.62 8.04 -2.35
CA SER A 111 14.57 8.32 -3.80
C SER A 111 15.93 8.29 -4.46
N SER A 112 16.97 8.77 -3.78
CA SER A 112 18.36 8.73 -4.27
C SER A 112 18.86 7.30 -4.41
N VAL A 113 18.61 6.47 -3.39
CA VAL A 113 18.97 5.04 -3.42
C VAL A 113 18.20 4.33 -4.52
N SER A 114 16.87 4.49 -4.59
CA SER A 114 16.03 3.90 -5.64
C SER A 114 16.51 4.29 -7.04
N ARG A 115 16.78 5.58 -7.29
CA ARG A 115 17.29 6.05 -8.58
C ARG A 115 18.60 5.38 -8.97
N LYS A 116 19.55 5.25 -8.03
CA LYS A 116 20.87 4.66 -8.29
C LYS A 116 20.77 3.25 -8.86
N PHE A 117 19.76 2.48 -8.44
CA PHE A 117 19.50 1.14 -8.96
C PHE A 117 18.68 1.18 -10.24
N ILE A 118 17.52 1.86 -10.24
CA ILE A 118 16.56 1.81 -11.36
C ILE A 118 17.17 2.34 -12.67
N VAL A 119 17.95 3.42 -12.62
CA VAL A 119 18.56 4.01 -13.83
C VAL A 119 19.56 3.08 -14.52
N ARG A 120 20.08 2.08 -13.82
CA ARG A 120 21.06 1.12 -14.34
C ARG A 120 20.44 -0.23 -14.72
N MET A 121 19.13 -0.37 -14.56
CA MET A 121 18.43 -1.59 -14.91
C MET A 121 18.39 -1.77 -16.43
N ASP A 122 18.52 -3.01 -16.87
CA ASP A 122 18.25 -3.37 -18.25
C ASP A 122 16.74 -3.38 -18.56
N ARG A 123 16.41 -3.57 -19.83
CA ARG A 123 15.03 -3.60 -20.33
C ARG A 123 14.14 -4.59 -19.56
N GLU A 124 14.59 -5.82 -19.37
CA GLU A 124 13.80 -6.87 -18.72
C GLU A 124 13.54 -6.52 -17.25
N GLN A 125 14.55 -5.98 -16.57
CA GLN A 125 14.43 -5.51 -15.20
C GLN A 125 13.46 -4.33 -15.06
N LEU A 126 13.51 -3.36 -15.98
CA LEU A 126 12.57 -2.23 -15.98
C LEU A 126 11.13 -2.68 -16.21
N LEU A 127 10.90 -3.60 -17.15
CA LEU A 127 9.57 -4.18 -17.42
C LEU A 127 9.04 -4.98 -16.23
N ALA A 128 9.91 -5.69 -15.50
CA ALA A 128 9.53 -6.40 -14.28
C ALA A 128 9.02 -5.42 -13.20
N VAL A 129 9.73 -4.31 -13.00
CA VAL A 129 9.30 -3.24 -12.06
C VAL A 129 7.98 -2.61 -12.52
N ALA A 130 7.85 -2.30 -13.81
CA ALA A 130 6.63 -1.72 -14.38
C ALA A 130 5.40 -2.62 -14.16
N THR A 131 5.55 -3.91 -14.46
CA THR A 131 4.53 -4.94 -14.26
C THR A 131 4.11 -5.03 -12.79
N HIS A 132 5.08 -4.99 -11.88
CA HIS A 132 4.82 -5.00 -10.45
C HIS A 132 4.00 -3.76 -10.01
N ILE A 133 4.41 -2.55 -10.41
CA ILE A 133 3.69 -1.32 -10.09
C ILE A 133 2.26 -1.36 -10.66
N ARG A 134 2.10 -1.85 -11.89
CA ARG A 134 0.78 -1.99 -12.54
C ARG A 134 -0.13 -2.96 -11.79
N ALA A 135 0.41 -4.03 -11.21
CA ALA A 135 -0.36 -4.94 -10.36
C ALA A 135 -0.84 -4.28 -9.05
N LEU A 136 -0.06 -3.35 -8.49
CA LEU A 136 -0.45 -2.57 -7.30
C LEU A 136 -1.51 -1.51 -7.60
N ALA A 137 -1.58 -1.02 -8.83
CA ALA A 137 -2.50 0.02 -9.28
C ALA A 137 -3.91 -0.48 -9.68
N ARG A 138 -4.19 -1.78 -9.48
CA ARG A 138 -5.50 -2.42 -9.76
C ARG A 138 -6.46 -2.35 -8.57
#